data_AF-A0A6N6NL94-F1
#
_entry.id   AF-A0A6N6NL94-F1
#
_cell.length_a   1.000
_cell.length_b   1.000
_cell.length_c   1.000
_cell.angle_alpha   90.00
_cell.angle_beta   90.00
_cell.angle_gamma   90.00
#
_symmetry.space_group_name_H-M   'P 1'
#
loop_
_entity.id
_entity.type
_entity.pdbx_description
1 polymer ?
#
loop_
_entity_poly.entity_id
_entity_poly.type
_entity_poly.pdbx_seq_one_letter_code
_entity_poly.pdbx_strand_id
1 'polypeptide(L)'
;MAVTKHDVCEYVGLEAEYLDPVQERRVDQALAASRLWLRGAVGSDVDMDNPMAEELVLMAAGEMFENRSLTDDRLSKYAGGKAAASLNRLAHDAIMQLKYCGFPKSEEGGGAE
;
A
#
# COMPACT_ATOMS: atom_id res chain seq x y z
N MET A 1 3.01 12.63 2.97
CA MET A 1 2.81 12.87 1.53
C MET A 1 2.41 11.58 0.85
N ALA A 2 1.25 11.57 0.19
CA ALA A 2 0.69 10.40 -0.44
C ALA A 2 1.66 9.71 -1.43
N VAL A 3 1.73 8.38 -1.32
CA VAL A 3 2.61 7.49 -2.10
C VAL A 3 2.59 7.82 -3.59
N THR A 4 3.75 8.02 -4.18
CA THR A 4 3.98 8.33 -5.59
C THR A 4 4.37 7.08 -6.40
N LYS A 5 4.40 7.21 -7.73
CA LYS A 5 4.91 6.17 -8.61
C LYS A 5 6.36 5.79 -8.28
N HIS A 6 7.19 6.80 -7.98
CA HIS A 6 8.59 6.59 -7.67
C HIS A 6 8.75 5.73 -6.41
N ASP A 7 7.97 6.00 -5.37
CA ASP A 7 8.01 5.24 -4.12
C ASP A 7 7.66 3.76 -4.37
N VAL A 8 6.65 3.49 -5.22
CA VAL A 8 6.30 2.11 -5.59
C VAL A 8 7.44 1.45 -6.37
N CYS A 9 8.06 2.15 -7.32
CA CYS A 9 9.20 1.62 -8.07
C CYS A 9 10.37 1.26 -7.16
N GLU A 10 10.74 2.15 -6.23
CA GLU A 10 11.79 1.91 -5.25
C GLU A 10 11.46 0.69 -4.38
N TYR A 11 10.22 0.59 -3.91
CA TYR A 11 9.76 -0.52 -3.07
C TYR A 11 9.85 -1.89 -3.77
N VAL A 12 9.54 -1.95 -5.07
CA VAL A 12 9.63 -3.19 -5.86
C VAL A 12 11.00 -3.40 -6.53
N GLY A 13 11.98 -2.53 -6.23
CA GLY A 13 13.35 -2.66 -6.75
C GLY A 13 13.50 -2.33 -8.24
N LEU A 14 12.67 -1.41 -8.76
CA LEU A 14 12.77 -0.90 -10.13
C LEU A 14 13.33 0.52 -10.15
N GLU A 15 14.15 0.82 -11.15
CA GLU A 15 14.62 2.17 -11.42
C GLU A 15 13.58 2.92 -12.27
N ALA A 16 12.95 3.95 -11.70
CA ALA A 16 11.83 4.66 -12.33
C ALA A 16 12.17 5.26 -13.71
N GLU A 17 13.44 5.62 -13.95
CA GLU A 17 13.94 6.20 -15.19
C GLU A 17 14.04 5.19 -16.34
N TYR A 18 14.06 3.89 -16.04
CA TYR A 18 14.27 2.80 -17.01
C TYR A 18 13.06 1.87 -17.14
N LEU A 19 11.88 2.30 -16.66
CA LEU A 19 10.67 1.51 -16.81
C LEU A 19 10.30 1.38 -18.29
N ASP A 20 10.03 0.14 -18.71
CA ASP A 20 9.37 -0.07 -19.98
C ASP A 20 7.88 0.35 -19.90
N PRO A 21 7.20 0.62 -21.03
CA PRO A 21 5.81 1.08 -21.02
C PRO A 21 4.82 0.09 -20.37
N VAL A 22 5.14 -1.20 -20.32
CA VAL A 22 4.32 -2.21 -19.65
C VAL A 22 4.52 -2.14 -18.14
N GLN A 23 5.76 -2.02 -17.67
CA GLN A 23 6.08 -1.83 -16.26
C GLN A 23 5.48 -0.53 -15.72
N GLU A 24 5.63 0.58 -16.45
CA GLU A 24 5.05 1.86 -16.06
C GLU A 24 3.53 1.78 -15.86
N ARG A 25 2.80 1.25 -16.87
CA ARG A 25 1.35 1.06 -16.75
C ARG A 25 0.96 0.18 -15.57
N ARG A 26 1.78 -0.82 -15.24
CA ARG A 26 1.50 -1.72 -14.12
C ARG A 26 1.67 -1.02 -12.78
N VAL A 27 2.74 -0.25 -12.61
CA VAL A 27 2.94 0.54 -11.39
C VAL A 27 1.79 1.53 -11.21
N ASP A 28 1.39 2.23 -12.26
CA ASP A 28 0.26 3.16 -12.23
C ASP A 28 -1.05 2.46 -11.81
N GLN A 29 -1.33 1.29 -12.38
CA GLN A 29 -2.53 0.49 -12.05
C GLN A 29 -2.49 -0.02 -10.61
N ALA A 30 -1.35 -0.53 -10.15
CA ALA A 30 -1.18 -1.04 -8.80
C ALA A 30 -1.36 0.09 -7.76
N LEU A 31 -0.77 1.26 -8.01
CA LEU A 31 -0.92 2.43 -7.14
C LEU A 31 -2.38 2.91 -7.10
N ALA A 32 -3.04 3.02 -8.26
CA ALA A 32 -4.45 3.43 -8.33
C ALA A 32 -5.37 2.44 -7.61
N ALA A 33 -5.19 1.13 -7.83
CA ALA A 33 -5.97 0.08 -7.20
C ALA A 33 -5.77 0.05 -5.67
N SER A 34 -4.54 0.25 -5.21
CA SER A 34 -4.21 0.26 -3.77
C SER A 34 -4.85 1.43 -3.04
N ARG A 35 -4.88 2.62 -3.65
CA ARG A 35 -5.59 3.79 -3.10
C ARG A 35 -7.09 3.56 -3.02
N LEU A 36 -7.68 2.93 -4.05
CA LEU A 36 -9.11 2.57 -4.04
C LEU A 36 -9.42 1.51 -2.99
N TRP A 37 -8.56 0.50 -2.85
CA TRP A 37 -8.67 -0.54 -1.85
C TRP A 37 -8.68 0.05 -0.42
N LEU A 38 -7.71 0.92 -0.10
CA LEU A 38 -7.63 1.52 1.23
C LEU A 38 -8.86 2.39 1.54
N ARG A 39 -9.28 3.23 0.58
CA ARG A 39 -10.51 4.04 0.72
C ARG A 39 -11.77 3.19 0.89
N GLY A 40 -11.85 2.05 0.18
CA GLY A 40 -12.94 1.10 0.33
C GLY A 40 -12.96 0.41 1.70
N ALA A 41 -11.78 0.13 2.26
CA ALA A 41 -11.65 -0.55 3.55
C ALA A 41 -11.88 0.39 4.75
N VAL A 42 -11.23 1.55 4.74
CA VAL A 42 -11.25 2.53 5.85
C VAL A 42 -12.46 3.46 5.71
N GLY A 43 -12.55 4.17 4.59
CA GLY A 43 -13.52 5.23 4.31
C GLY A 43 -12.99 6.17 3.24
N SER A 44 -13.88 6.86 2.51
CA SER A 44 -13.49 7.77 1.42
C SER A 44 -12.73 9.01 1.88
N ASP A 45 -12.85 9.36 3.16
CA ASP A 45 -12.25 10.49 3.85
C ASP A 45 -10.92 10.17 4.54
N VAL A 46 -10.39 8.95 4.35
CA VAL A 46 -9.07 8.57 4.87
C VAL A 46 -7.99 9.55 4.39
N ASP A 47 -7.17 10.00 5.34
CA ASP A 47 -6.03 10.86 5.08
C ASP A 47 -4.91 10.04 4.43
N MET A 48 -4.65 10.30 3.15
CA MET A 48 -3.64 9.58 2.36
C MET A 48 -2.22 10.08 2.63
N ASP A 49 -2.06 11.17 3.38
CA ASP A 49 -0.77 11.67 3.86
C ASP A 49 -0.44 11.14 5.26
N ASN A 50 -1.33 10.32 5.85
CA ASN A 50 -1.05 9.63 7.09
C ASN A 50 0.04 8.56 6.85
N PRO A 51 1.11 8.50 7.69
CA PRO A 51 2.19 7.54 7.50
C PRO A 51 1.75 6.07 7.44
N MET A 52 0.70 5.70 8.17
CA MET A 52 0.13 4.35 8.12
C MET A 52 -0.67 4.11 6.84
N ALA A 53 -1.40 5.11 6.35
CA ALA A 53 -2.07 5.02 5.07
C ALA A 53 -1.06 4.89 3.92
N GLU A 54 0.05 5.62 3.99
CA GLU A 54 1.15 5.54 3.04
C GLU A 54 1.76 4.13 3.01
N GLU A 55 2.16 3.61 4.17
CA GLU A 55 2.74 2.27 4.28
C GLU A 55 1.78 1.20 3.73
N LEU A 56 0.49 1.29 4.06
CA LEU A 56 -0.52 0.34 3.56
C LEU A 56 -0.71 0.41 2.04
N VAL A 57 -0.71 1.61 1.47
CA VAL A 57 -0.81 1.79 0.01
C VAL A 57 0.43 1.24 -0.67
N LEU A 58 1.62 1.47 -0.11
CA LEU A 58 2.87 1.01 -0.67
C LEU A 58 2.97 -0.53 -0.66
N MET A 59 2.68 -1.16 0.48
CA MET A 59 2.62 -2.62 0.60
C MET A 59 1.60 -3.22 -0.36
N ALA A 60 0.40 -2.66 -0.44
CA ALA A 60 -0.64 -3.16 -1.35
C ALA A 60 -0.24 -2.99 -2.82
N ALA A 61 0.41 -1.88 -3.19
CA ALA A 61 0.85 -1.64 -4.56
C ALA A 61 1.97 -2.61 -4.95
N GLY A 62 2.93 -2.85 -4.05
CA GLY A 62 3.99 -3.84 -4.26
C GLY A 62 3.42 -5.26 -4.43
N GLU A 63 2.48 -5.65 -3.57
CA GLU A 63 1.80 -6.94 -3.65
C GLU A 63 1.04 -7.11 -4.97
N MET A 64 0.25 -6.11 -5.39
CA MET A 64 -0.48 -6.15 -6.66
C MET A 64 0.44 -6.17 -7.89
N PHE A 65 1.62 -5.57 -7.78
CA PHE A 65 2.61 -5.57 -8.86
C PHE A 65 3.30 -6.95 -9.00
N GLU A 66 3.74 -7.52 -7.88
CA GLU A 66 4.47 -8.79 -7.84
C GLU A 66 3.53 -9.99 -8.04
N ASN A 67 2.45 -10.06 -7.27
CA ASN A 67 1.53 -11.20 -7.21
C ASN A 67 0.35 -11.03 -8.17
N ARG A 68 0.54 -11.59 -9.37
CA ARG A 68 -0.35 -11.42 -10.53
C ARG A 68 -1.37 -12.53 -10.72
N SER A 69 -1.44 -13.50 -9.82
CA SER A 69 -2.38 -14.61 -9.90
C SER A 69 -3.34 -14.59 -8.72
N LEU A 70 -4.62 -14.81 -9.01
CA LEU A 70 -5.66 -14.98 -7.97
C LEU A 70 -5.44 -16.26 -7.16
N THR A 71 -4.73 -17.22 -7.74
CA THR A 71 -4.40 -18.52 -7.15
C THR A 71 -2.97 -18.86 -7.55
N ASP A 72 -1.98 -18.48 -6.74
CA ASP A 72 -0.63 -18.99 -6.91
C ASP A 72 -0.50 -20.32 -6.16
N ASP A 73 -0.28 -21.41 -6.88
CA ASP A 73 0.02 -22.73 -6.31
C ASP A 73 1.27 -22.69 -5.41
N ARG A 74 2.20 -21.74 -5.61
CA ARG A 74 3.36 -21.51 -4.74
C ARG A 74 2.96 -20.92 -3.39
N LEU A 75 2.01 -19.97 -3.36
CA LEU A 75 1.46 -19.40 -2.13
C LEU A 75 0.62 -20.44 -1.36
N SER A 76 -0.04 -21.34 -2.08
CA SER A 76 -0.87 -22.43 -1.55
C SER A 76 -0.07 -23.51 -0.81
N LYS A 77 1.13 -23.90 -1.30
CA LYS A 77 1.81 -25.12 -0.81
C LYS A 77 3.00 -24.91 0.12
N TYR A 78 3.78 -23.82 0.01
CA TYR A 78 4.99 -23.66 0.80
C TYR A 78 5.22 -22.20 1.20
N ALA A 79 5.11 -21.91 2.50
CA ALA A 79 5.49 -20.66 3.18
C ALA A 79 4.77 -19.35 2.78
N GLY A 80 4.37 -19.17 1.52
CA GLY A 80 3.70 -17.98 1.01
C GLY A 80 2.37 -17.68 1.72
N GLY A 81 1.60 -18.71 2.05
CA GLY A 81 0.35 -18.55 2.81
C GLY A 81 0.52 -17.97 4.21
N LYS A 82 1.66 -18.17 4.89
CA LYS A 82 1.89 -17.61 6.24
C LYS A 82 2.37 -16.17 6.19
N ALA A 83 3.30 -15.84 5.28
CA ALA A 83 3.78 -14.47 5.09
C ALA A 83 2.66 -13.56 4.56
N ALA A 84 1.92 -14.01 3.54
CA ALA A 84 0.75 -13.31 3.04
C ALA A 84 -0.37 -13.19 4.10
N ALA A 85 -0.62 -14.24 4.90
CA ALA A 85 -1.59 -14.14 6.01
C ALA A 85 -1.14 -13.17 7.11
N SER A 86 0.16 -13.10 7.41
CA SER A 86 0.71 -12.14 8.38
C SER A 86 0.65 -10.71 7.85
N LEU A 87 0.96 -10.48 6.58
CA LEU A 87 0.78 -9.19 5.90
C LEU A 87 -0.69 -8.77 5.92
N ASN A 88 -1.61 -9.70 5.62
CA ASN A 88 -3.05 -9.45 5.70
C ASN A 88 -3.52 -9.12 7.11
N ARG A 89 -2.95 -9.74 8.16
CA ARG A 89 -3.26 -9.38 9.55
C ARG A 89 -2.73 -7.99 9.92
N LEU A 90 -1.49 -7.68 9.58
CA LEU A 90 -0.92 -6.35 9.84
C LEU A 90 -1.71 -5.26 9.09
N ALA A 91 -2.06 -5.52 7.82
CA ALA A 91 -2.90 -4.64 7.04
C ALA A 91 -4.29 -4.46 7.67
N HIS A 92 -4.89 -5.55 8.14
CA HIS A 92 -6.19 -5.50 8.84
C HIS A 92 -6.14 -4.68 10.12
N ASP A 93 -5.14 -4.90 10.98
CA ASP A 93 -5.02 -4.17 12.25
C ASP A 93 -4.76 -2.68 12.01
N ALA A 94 -3.93 -2.34 11.02
CA ALA A 94 -3.68 -0.96 10.62
C ALA A 94 -4.93 -0.29 10.02
N ILE A 95 -5.71 -1.00 9.20
CA ILE A 95 -7.01 -0.54 8.70
C ILE A 95 -7.96 -0.25 9.87
N MET A 96 -8.03 -1.15 10.86
CA MET A 96 -8.89 -0.95 12.03
C MET A 96 -8.47 0.28 12.84
N GLN A 97 -7.17 0.50 13.01
CA GLN A 97 -6.64 1.68 13.69
C GLN A 97 -6.98 2.97 12.93
N LEU A 98 -6.77 2.99 11.62
CA LEU A 98 -7.15 4.13 10.77
C LEU A 98 -8.64 4.41 10.82
N LYS A 99 -9.47 3.37 10.81
CA LYS A 99 -10.93 3.49 10.73
C LYS A 99 -11.59 3.89 12.04
N TYR A 100 -11.10 3.39 13.17
CA TYR A 100 -11.84 3.49 14.43
C TYR A 100 -11.06 4.10 15.58
N CYS A 101 -9.73 4.11 15.52
CA CYS A 101 -8.91 4.58 16.64
C CYS A 101 -8.46 6.04 16.47
N GLY A 102 -8.57 6.61 15.26
CA GLY A 102 -8.13 7.97 14.97
C GLY A 102 -6.63 8.11 15.15
N PHE A 103 -5.86 8.00 14.07
CA PHE A 103 -4.45 8.37 14.15
C PHE A 103 -4.33 9.88 14.34
N PRO A 104 -3.46 10.37 15.25
CA PRO A 104 -3.15 11.79 15.29
C PRO A 104 -2.68 12.19 13.89
N LYS A 105 -3.40 13.13 13.27
CA LYS A 105 -2.91 13.78 12.05
C LYS A 105 -1.55 14.35 12.39
N SER A 106 -0.57 14.16 11.51
CA SER A 106 0.72 14.82 11.65
C SER A 106 0.45 16.33 11.67
N GLU A 107 0.49 16.95 12.85
CA GLU A 107 0.36 18.40 12.95
C GLU A 107 1.54 19.02 12.20
N GLU A 108 1.25 19.68 11.08
CA GLU A 108 2.17 20.65 10.51
C GLU A 108 2.43 21.70 11.58
N GLY A 109 3.69 21.84 11.98
CA GLY A 109 4.08 22.60 13.15
C GLY A 109 3.60 24.05 13.15
N GLY A 110 3.32 24.56 14.34
CA GLY A 110 3.23 26.00 14.58
C GLY A 110 2.32 26.35 15.74
N GLY A 111 2.92 26.75 16.87
CA GLY A 111 2.23 27.46 17.94
C GLY A 111 2.62 27.01 19.34
N ALA A 112 3.89 27.17 19.70
CA ALA A 112 4.20 27.42 21.11
C ALA A 112 3.77 28.87 21.40
N GLU A 113 2.67 29.03 22.12
CA GLU A 113 2.39 30.19 22.97
C GLU A 113 1.95 29.71 24.36
#